data_AF-A0A0Q9U2H0-F1
#
_entry.id   AF-A0A0Q9U2H0-F1
#
_cell.length_a   1.000
_cell.length_b   1.000
_cell.length_c   1.000
_cell.angle_alpha   90.00
_cell.angle_beta   90.00
_cell.angle_gamma   90.00
#
_symmetry.space_group_name_H-M   'P 1'
#
loop_
_entity.id
_entity.type
_entity.pdbx_description
1 polymer ?
#
loop_
_entity_poly.entity_id
_entity_poly.type
_entity_poly.pdbx_seq_one_letter_code
_entity_poly.pdbx_strand_id
1 'polypeptide(L)'
;MAQYLIGVDFQAGDDPAPMTDWTPEEVQAHLDYYEKLVGELEANGELVSSTILTGPDLAKIVRSDGAAPVVTDGPFQEFKEWLAGFQVVEVDSEERALEIASLMSAVPGRGGVPTRQPIHVRQVMEQAPANTEEMDAFLRTAGAER
;
A
#
# COMPACT_ATOMS: atom_id res chain seq x y z
N MET A 1 -17.56 4.72 10.79
CA MET A 1 -16.53 3.98 10.05
C MET A 1 -15.42 4.95 9.70
N ALA A 2 -14.18 4.49 9.76
CA ALA A 2 -13.00 5.25 9.37
C ALA A 2 -12.34 4.58 8.17
N GLN A 3 -11.72 5.39 7.30
CA GLN A 3 -11.00 4.89 6.15
C GLN A 3 -9.54 4.63 6.49
N TYR A 4 -8.99 3.52 5.98
CA TYR A 4 -7.60 3.15 6.14
C TYR A 4 -7.00 2.79 4.77
N LEU A 5 -5.80 3.30 4.50
CA LEU A 5 -4.95 2.83 3.43
C LEU A 5 -4.18 1.61 3.93
N ILE A 6 -4.26 0.53 3.16
CA ILE A 6 -3.47 -0.69 3.32
C ILE A 6 -2.54 -0.77 2.11
N GLY A 7 -1.26 -0.48 2.32
CA GLY A 7 -0.23 -0.38 1.29
C GLY A 7 0.64 -1.63 1.22
N VAL A 8 0.87 -2.10 0.00
CA VAL A 8 1.71 -3.25 -0.33
C VAL A 8 2.91 -2.75 -1.12
N ASP A 9 4.12 -3.02 -0.65
CA ASP A 9 5.36 -2.56 -1.27
C ASP A 9 6.01 -3.67 -2.12
N PHE A 10 6.99 -3.31 -2.97
CA PHE A 10 7.86 -4.26 -3.69
C PHE A 10 8.90 -4.93 -2.79
N GLN A 11 8.89 -4.67 -1.48
CA GLN A 11 9.74 -5.39 -0.55
C GLN A 11 9.26 -6.83 -0.40
N ALA A 12 10.20 -7.76 -0.51
CA ALA A 12 9.92 -9.16 -0.22
C ALA A 12 9.59 -9.34 1.27
N GLY A 13 8.78 -10.36 1.55
CA GLY A 13 8.63 -10.88 2.91
C GLY A 13 9.80 -11.78 3.30
N ASP A 14 9.51 -12.90 3.98
CA ASP A 14 10.55 -13.78 4.50
C ASP A 14 11.35 -14.52 3.39
N ASP A 15 10.73 -14.79 2.24
CA ASP A 15 11.41 -15.32 1.04
C ASP A 15 11.78 -14.17 0.09
N PRO A 16 13.07 -13.85 -0.10
CA PRO A 16 13.51 -12.77 -0.96
C PRO A 16 13.46 -13.12 -2.46
N ALA A 17 13.10 -14.35 -2.83
CA ALA A 17 13.05 -14.77 -4.23
C ALA A 17 12.00 -13.96 -5.02
N PRO A 18 12.38 -13.32 -6.14
CA PRO A 18 11.44 -12.55 -6.95
C PRO A 18 10.37 -13.47 -7.54
N MET A 19 9.19 -12.92 -7.81
CA MET A 19 8.07 -13.67 -8.39
C MET A 19 8.39 -14.31 -9.76
N THR A 20 9.42 -13.82 -10.46
CA THR A 20 9.94 -14.44 -11.69
C THR A 20 10.52 -15.84 -11.48
N ASP A 21 10.88 -16.18 -10.24
CA ASP A 21 11.47 -17.47 -9.87
C ASP A 21 10.40 -18.46 -9.37
N TRP A 22 9.13 -18.03 -9.32
CA TRP A 22 8.01 -18.84 -8.85
C TRP A 22 7.46 -19.72 -9.97
N THR A 23 6.85 -20.85 -9.62
CA THR A 23 6.13 -21.65 -10.61
C THR A 23 4.81 -20.97 -11.00
N PRO A 24 4.25 -21.28 -12.19
CA PRO A 24 2.95 -20.75 -12.58
C PRO A 24 1.84 -21.05 -11.56
N GLU A 25 1.87 -22.22 -10.92
CA GLU A 25 0.90 -22.60 -9.89
C GLU A 25 1.04 -21.78 -8.61
N GLU A 26 2.27 -21.45 -8.20
CA GLU A 26 2.53 -20.57 -7.05
C GLU A 26 2.02 -19.15 -7.31
N VAL A 27 2.28 -18.62 -8.52
CA VAL A 27 1.77 -17.32 -8.95
C VAL A 27 0.24 -17.33 -8.99
N GLN A 28 -0.38 -18.37 -9.56
CA GLN A 28 -1.84 -18.47 -9.62
C GLN A 28 -2.46 -18.53 -8.22
N ALA A 29 -1.91 -19.34 -7.31
CA ALA A 29 -2.42 -19.43 -5.94
C ALA A 29 -2.33 -18.08 -5.18
N HIS A 30 -1.26 -17.32 -5.43
CA HIS A 30 -1.10 -15.97 -4.90
C HIS A 30 -2.18 -15.01 -5.42
N LEU A 31 -2.42 -15.02 -6.73
CA LEU A 31 -3.43 -14.18 -7.38
C LEU A 31 -4.86 -14.55 -6.94
N ASP A 32 -5.18 -15.85 -6.90
CA ASP A 32 -6.49 -16.37 -6.48
C ASP A 32 -6.81 -15.96 -5.04
N TYR A 33 -5.80 -15.99 -4.16
CA TYR A 33 -5.96 -15.55 -2.78
C TYR A 33 -6.29 -14.06 -2.69
N TYR A 34 -5.58 -13.22 -3.45
CA TYR A 34 -5.87 -11.79 -3.52
C TYR A 34 -7.27 -11.50 -4.10
N GLU A 35 -7.63 -12.16 -5.20
CA GLU A 35 -8.95 -12.02 -5.82
C GLU A 35 -10.06 -12.36 -4.82
N LYS A 36 -9.91 -13.49 -4.11
CA LYS A 36 -10.86 -13.91 -3.08
C LYS A 36 -10.95 -12.89 -1.95
N LEU A 37 -9.81 -12.46 -1.40
CA LEU A 37 -9.78 -11.50 -0.29
C LEU A 37 -10.45 -10.18 -0.69
N VAL A 38 -10.09 -9.63 -1.85
CA VAL A 38 -10.70 -8.39 -2.37
C VAL A 38 -12.21 -8.57 -2.58
N GLY A 39 -12.65 -9.69 -3.16
CA GLY A 39 -14.07 -9.98 -3.35
C GLY A 39 -14.85 -10.11 -2.03
N GLU A 40 -14.24 -10.65 -0.98
CA GLU A 40 -14.84 -10.68 0.37
C GLU A 40 -15.00 -9.27 0.96
N LEU A 41 -13.98 -8.41 0.82
CA LEU A 41 -14.05 -7.01 1.27
C LEU A 41 -15.13 -6.21 0.50
N GLU A 42 -15.24 -6.44 -0.81
CA GLU A 42 -16.31 -5.84 -1.63
C GLU A 42 -17.70 -6.30 -1.17
N ALA A 43 -17.87 -7.62 -0.97
CA ALA A 43 -19.14 -8.19 -0.54
C ALA A 43 -19.58 -7.69 0.85
N ASN A 44 -18.62 -7.39 1.73
CA ASN A 44 -18.88 -6.81 3.05
C ASN A 44 -19.13 -5.29 3.00
N GLY A 45 -18.91 -4.63 1.86
CA GLY A 45 -18.95 -3.18 1.75
C GLY A 45 -17.76 -2.49 2.42
N GLU A 46 -16.69 -3.22 2.73
CA GLU A 46 -15.48 -2.73 3.39
C GLU A 46 -14.50 -2.11 2.39
N LEU A 47 -14.54 -2.50 1.11
CA LEU A 47 -13.61 -1.98 0.09
C LEU A 47 -14.10 -0.66 -0.53
N VAL A 48 -13.29 0.39 -0.40
CA VAL A 48 -13.51 1.68 -1.08
C VAL A 48 -12.80 1.71 -2.44
N SER A 49 -11.55 1.22 -2.50
CA SER A 49 -10.76 1.19 -3.72
C SER A 49 -9.64 0.14 -3.63
N SER A 50 -9.25 -0.43 -4.77
CA SER A 50 -8.06 -1.28 -4.93
C SER A 50 -7.29 -0.87 -6.17
N THR A 51 -5.98 -0.65 -6.05
CA THR A 51 -5.13 -0.18 -7.15
C THR A 51 -3.81 -0.94 -7.17
N ILE A 52 -3.42 -1.41 -8.36
CA ILE A 52 -2.09 -1.95 -8.65
C ILE A 52 -1.30 -0.90 -9.43
N LEU A 53 -0.04 -0.66 -9.03
CA LEU A 53 0.84 0.31 -9.67
C LEU A 53 1.83 -0.37 -10.62
N THR A 54 2.33 0.38 -11.58
CA THR A 54 3.44 -0.06 -12.44
C THR A 54 4.73 -0.22 -11.63
N GLY A 55 5.66 -1.02 -12.14
CA GLY A 55 6.99 -1.18 -11.52
C GLY A 55 7.76 0.15 -11.36
N PRO A 56 8.71 0.23 -10.40
CA PRO A 56 9.38 1.48 -10.03
C PRO A 56 10.10 2.17 -11.20
N ASP A 57 10.63 1.40 -12.16
CA ASP A 57 11.37 1.91 -13.33
C ASP A 57 10.51 2.74 -14.30
N LEU A 58 9.18 2.65 -14.19
CA LEU A 58 8.25 3.44 -15.01
C LEU A 58 7.82 4.75 -14.32
N ALA A 59 8.23 4.98 -13.08
CA ALA A 59 7.89 6.19 -12.34
C ALA A 59 8.56 7.44 -12.96
N LYS A 60 7.88 8.58 -12.85
CA LYS A 60 8.41 9.91 -13.20
C LYS A 60 8.33 10.82 -11.98
N ILE A 61 9.35 11.63 -11.79
CA ILE A 61 9.36 12.69 -10.78
C ILE A 61 9.19 14.02 -11.49
N VAL A 62 8.26 14.83 -11.00
CA VAL A 62 7.97 16.15 -11.55
C VAL A 62 8.25 17.20 -10.47
N ARG A 63 9.05 18.21 -10.79
CA ARG A 63 9.27 19.39 -9.93
C ARG A 63 8.95 20.66 -10.71
N SER A 64 8.25 21.60 -10.09
CA SER A 64 7.91 22.91 -10.68
C SER A 64 7.86 23.98 -9.59
N ASP A 65 8.26 25.19 -9.96
CA ASP A 65 8.14 26.43 -9.18
C ASP A 65 6.99 27.32 -9.67
N GLY A 66 6.05 26.75 -10.44
CA GLY A 66 4.96 27.46 -11.11
C GLY A 66 5.25 27.79 -12.58
N ALA A 67 6.47 27.53 -13.07
CA ALA A 67 6.83 27.58 -14.49
C ALA A 67 6.90 26.18 -15.11
N ALA A 68 7.60 26.05 -16.26
CA ALA A 68 7.78 24.78 -16.95
C ALA A 68 8.43 23.73 -16.01
N PRO A 69 7.86 22.53 -15.89
CA PRO A 69 8.35 21.53 -14.95
C PRO A 69 9.67 20.90 -15.41
N VAL A 70 10.50 20.52 -14.44
CA VAL A 70 11.60 19.57 -14.65
C VAL A 70 11.06 18.17 -14.37
N VAL A 71 11.12 17.30 -15.38
CA VAL A 71 10.72 15.89 -15.28
C VAL A 71 11.96 15.02 -15.32
N THR A 72 12.13 14.16 -14.33
CA THR A 72 13.20 13.15 -14.31
C THR A 72 12.59 11.77 -14.17
N ASP A 73 13.32 10.76 -14.63
CA ASP A 73 12.96 9.37 -14.32
C ASP A 73 13.03 9.18 -12.81
N GLY A 74 11.97 8.57 -12.27
CA GLY A 74 11.99 8.02 -10.93
C GLY A 74 12.67 6.64 -10.94
N PRO A 75 12.73 5.96 -9.80
CA PRO A 75 12.24 6.37 -8.50
C PRO A 75 12.92 7.61 -7.86
N PHE A 76 12.34 8.18 -6.79
CA PHE A 76 13.09 9.11 -5.92
C PHE A 76 14.37 8.43 -5.44
N GLN A 77 15.53 9.08 -5.63
CA GLN A 77 16.82 8.56 -5.16
C GLN A 77 16.75 8.35 -3.63
N GLU A 78 17.25 7.20 -3.17
CA GLU A 78 17.34 6.80 -1.74
C GLU A 78 16.06 6.32 -1.04
N PHE A 79 14.98 6.00 -1.75
CA PHE A 79 13.83 5.32 -1.12
C PHE A 79 14.01 3.80 -1.09
N LYS A 80 13.95 3.22 0.12
CA LYS A 80 14.06 1.77 0.36
C LYS A 80 12.75 1.01 0.12
N GLU A 81 11.64 1.73 -0.02
CA GLU A 81 10.27 1.19 -0.03
C GLU A 81 9.52 1.78 -1.22
N TRP A 82 9.05 0.90 -2.12
CA TRP A 82 8.31 1.28 -3.32
C TRP A 82 6.93 0.65 -3.28
N LEU A 83 5.89 1.47 -3.27
CA LEU A 83 4.51 0.99 -3.25
C LEU A 83 4.22 0.23 -4.56
N ALA A 84 3.83 -1.04 -4.44
CA ALA A 84 3.38 -1.89 -5.54
C ALA A 84 1.87 -1.75 -5.78
N GLY A 85 1.12 -1.43 -4.73
CA GLY A 85 -0.32 -1.22 -4.80
C GLY A 85 -0.89 -0.86 -3.43
N PHE A 86 -2.18 -0.54 -3.41
CA PHE A 86 -2.87 -0.25 -2.15
C PHE A 86 -4.36 -0.53 -2.26
N GLN A 87 -4.96 -0.77 -1.10
CA GLN A 87 -6.40 -0.76 -0.90
C GLN A 87 -6.76 0.39 0.05
N VAL A 88 -7.91 1.01 -0.20
CA VAL A 88 -8.57 1.85 0.79
C VAL A 88 -9.78 1.08 1.28
N VAL A 89 -9.87 0.88 2.59
CA VAL A 89 -10.99 0.19 3.24
C VAL A 89 -11.71 1.15 4.17
N GLU A 90 -13.02 1.00 4.32
CA GLU A 90 -13.85 1.72 5.28
C GLU A 90 -14.40 0.71 6.29
N VAL A 91 -13.99 0.84 7.56
CA VAL A 91 -14.28 -0.16 8.59
C VAL A 91 -14.66 0.51 9.91
N ASP A 92 -15.32 -0.24 10.80
CA ASP A 92 -15.78 0.29 12.09
C ASP A 92 -14.67 0.51 13.12
N SER A 93 -13.51 -0.13 12.96
CA SER A 93 -12.40 -0.01 13.90
C SER A 93 -11.02 -0.22 13.26
N GLU A 94 -9.97 0.28 13.92
CA GLU A 94 -8.59 0.07 13.49
C GLU A 94 -8.20 -1.41 13.53
N GLU A 95 -8.69 -2.16 14.52
CA GLU A 95 -8.44 -3.59 14.64
C GLU A 95 -8.88 -4.34 13.39
N ARG A 96 -10.04 -3.97 12.82
CA ARG A 96 -10.50 -4.57 11.57
C ARG A 96 -9.58 -4.25 10.40
N ALA A 97 -9.07 -3.03 10.29
CA ALA A 97 -8.08 -2.67 9.26
C ALA A 97 -6.77 -3.48 9.43
N LEU A 98 -6.33 -3.69 10.67
CA LEU A 98 -5.15 -4.50 11.00
C LEU A 98 -5.36 -5.99 10.70
N GLU A 99 -6.56 -6.52 10.92
CA GLU A 99 -6.91 -7.89 10.51
C GLU A 99 -6.80 -8.06 8.99
N ILE A 100 -7.36 -7.13 8.22
CA ILE A 100 -7.29 -7.15 6.76
C ILE A 100 -5.84 -7.09 6.29
N ALA A 101 -5.04 -6.20 6.89
CA ALA A 101 -3.61 -6.10 6.61
C ALA A 101 -2.85 -7.39 6.96
N SER A 102 -3.22 -8.08 8.04
CA SER A 102 -2.65 -9.37 8.39
C SER A 102 -2.96 -10.45 7.36
N LEU A 103 -4.14 -10.43 6.74
CA LEU A 103 -4.49 -11.37 5.66
C LEU A 103 -3.64 -11.09 4.41
N MET A 104 -3.44 -9.82 4.05
CA MET A 104 -2.55 -9.42 2.96
C MET A 104 -1.08 -9.76 3.24
N SER A 105 -0.64 -9.63 4.48
CA SER A 105 0.71 -10.04 4.91
C SER A 105 0.92 -11.54 4.74
N ALA A 106 -0.14 -12.34 4.81
CA ALA A 106 -0.08 -13.80 4.80
C ALA A 106 -0.44 -14.43 3.45
N VAL A 107 -0.48 -13.67 2.35
CA VAL A 107 -0.76 -14.20 1.02
C VAL A 107 0.21 -15.35 0.70
N PRO A 108 -0.23 -16.44 0.05
CA PRO A 108 0.65 -17.55 -0.29
C PRO A 108 1.81 -17.12 -1.20
N GLY A 109 3.03 -17.47 -0.81
CA GLY A 109 4.23 -17.38 -1.63
C GLY A 109 4.67 -18.76 -2.13
N ARG A 110 5.97 -18.90 -2.40
CA ARG A 110 6.58 -20.16 -2.86
C ARG A 110 6.30 -21.32 -1.92
N GLY A 111 5.99 -22.49 -2.48
CA GLY A 111 5.57 -23.67 -1.74
C GLY A 111 4.26 -23.52 -0.95
N GLY A 112 3.47 -22.46 -1.21
CA GLY A 112 2.25 -22.15 -0.46
C GLY A 112 2.51 -21.60 0.95
N VAL A 113 3.75 -21.21 1.27
CA VAL A 113 4.10 -20.62 2.56
C VAL A 113 3.68 -19.14 2.57
N PRO A 114 3.04 -18.63 3.64
CA PRO A 114 2.69 -17.21 3.74
C PRO A 114 3.91 -16.31 3.53
N THR A 115 3.80 -15.28 2.69
CA THR A 115 4.93 -14.38 2.37
C THR A 115 5.43 -13.64 3.61
N ARG A 116 4.55 -13.39 4.59
CA ARG A 116 4.83 -12.57 5.78
C ARG A 116 5.35 -11.18 5.39
N GLN A 117 4.77 -10.67 4.31
CA GLN A 117 5.17 -9.38 3.75
C GLN A 117 4.81 -8.25 4.73
N PRO A 118 5.69 -7.27 4.96
CA PRO A 118 5.33 -6.06 5.67
C PRO A 118 4.21 -5.31 4.94
N ILE A 119 3.15 -4.93 5.67
CA ILE A 119 2.01 -4.19 5.13
C ILE A 119 1.89 -2.87 5.88
N HIS A 120 1.81 -1.77 5.15
CA HIS A 120 1.62 -0.45 5.73
C HIS A 120 0.14 -0.19 5.96
N VAL A 121 -0.26 0.08 7.20
CA VAL A 121 -1.63 0.52 7.54
C VAL A 121 -1.58 1.97 8.00
N ARG A 122 -2.39 2.83 7.38
CA ARG A 122 -2.48 4.24 7.77
C ARG A 122 -3.89 4.76 7.62
N GLN A 123 -4.40 5.43 8.65
CA GLN A 123 -5.70 6.09 8.57
C GLN A 123 -5.71 7.17 7.49
N VAL A 124 -6.78 7.21 6.70
CA VAL A 124 -7.09 8.30 5.77
C VAL A 124 -7.83 9.39 6.54
N MET A 125 -7.35 10.63 6.44
CA MET A 125 -8.00 11.76 7.10
C MET A 125 -9.35 12.06 6.45
N GLU A 126 -10.41 12.18 7.25
CA GLU A 126 -11.74 12.58 6.77
C GLU A 126 -11.76 14.01 6.24
N GLN A 127 -10.98 14.90 6.85
CA GLN A 127 -10.88 16.30 6.48
C GLN A 127 -9.42 16.72 6.42
N ALA A 128 -9.02 17.31 5.29
CA ALA A 128 -7.72 17.93 5.16
C ALA A 128 -7.66 19.22 6.01
N PRO A 129 -6.49 19.59 6.54
CA PRO A 129 -6.32 20.87 7.22
C PRO A 129 -6.74 22.04 6.32
N ALA A 130 -7.66 22.86 6.80
CA ALA A 130 -8.25 23.98 6.05
C ALA A 130 -7.69 25.35 6.46
N ASN A 131 -6.98 25.43 7.59
CA ASN A 131 -6.41 26.67 8.12
C ASN A 131 -5.06 26.43 8.82
N THR A 132 -4.41 27.52 9.25
CA THR A 132 -3.08 27.48 9.87
C THR A 132 -3.05 26.65 11.15
N GLU A 133 -4.07 26.76 12.01
CA GLU A 133 -4.12 26.03 13.27
C GLU A 133 -4.20 24.50 13.05
N GLU A 134 -5.07 24.08 12.12
CA GLU A 134 -5.21 22.69 11.71
C GLU A 134 -3.95 22.17 11.01
N MET A 135 -3.31 23.00 10.18
CA MET A 135 -2.05 22.64 9.52
C MET A 135 -0.93 22.44 10.56
N ASP A 136 -0.82 23.33 11.54
CA ASP A 136 0.15 23.19 12.62
C ASP A 136 -0.11 21.92 13.45
N ALA A 137 -1.38 21.55 13.66
CA ALA A 137 -1.73 20.29 14.31
C ALA A 137 -1.30 19.07 13.49
N PHE A 138 -1.58 19.07 12.19
CA PHE A 138 -1.12 18.02 11.29
C PHE A 138 0.41 17.91 11.26
N LEU A 139 1.13 19.04 11.16
CA LEU A 139 2.59 19.05 11.12
C LEU A 139 3.23 18.49 12.40
N ARG A 140 2.60 18.68 13.56
CA ARG A 140 3.03 18.02 14.81
C ARG A 140 2.96 16.49 14.71
N THR A 141 1.97 15.94 14.00
CA THR A 141 1.89 14.49 13.75
C THR A 141 2.87 14.01 12.68
N ALA A 142 3.17 14.85 11.69
CA ALA A 142 4.08 14.52 10.59
C ALA A 142 5.58 14.66 10.96
N GLY A 143 5.88 15.48 11.96
CA GLY A 143 7.25 15.85 12.34
C GLY A 143 7.67 15.44 13.77
N ALA A 144 6.87 14.66 14.50
CA ALA A 144 7.27 14.12 15.80
C ALA A 144 8.34 13.02 15.61
N GLU A 145 9.59 13.41 15.86
CA GLU A 145 10.80 12.58 16.01
C GLU A 145 11.17 11.70 14.79
N ARG A 146 11.91 12.29 13.85
CA ARG A 146 12.99 11.58 13.15
C ARG A 146 14.34 12.02 13.71
#